data_AF-A0A0C3BG26-F1
#
_entry.id   AF-A0A0C3BG26-F1
#
_cell.length_a   1.000
_cell.length_b   1.000
_cell.length_c   1.000
_cell.angle_alpha   90.00
_cell.angle_beta   90.00
_cell.angle_gamma   90.00
#
_symmetry.space_group_name_H-M   'P 1'
#
loop_
_entity.id
_entity.type
_entity.pdbx_description
1 polymer ?
#
loop_
_entity_poly.entity_id
_entity_poly.type
_entity_poly.pdbx_seq_one_letter_code
_entity_poly.pdbx_strand_id
1 'polypeptide(L)'
;MLQGRWGTLLSRAQYHLTTLHLFSRADYLTVIPTASVFFKESQITDSTKKWALAKSTLWAFIHLLQIALSNQSSGHEDKLDKPWRPVPSGRITVEQVRRLRWILSAGCLAVSFAAGPFVLAASLGVTLYTILYDDLLLRGHLIFRNLCIAAGYLASDIGTLTLMKPTRIQRLEAEELRSLVCCALLIFTTFSAHDFPDVGGDKTSGRRTFPIVAPYASRWIVSSMVILWTTMICYSWSLDAISRGFFFGLGVVIGVRFLLFRDALRDRRTLSLYKIWLIIAHMQPAGRRAVI
;
A
#
# COMPACT_ATOMS: atom_id res chain seq x y z
N MET A 1 -39.94 -21.25 -9.62
CA MET A 1 -38.80 -20.83 -10.48
C MET A 1 -38.04 -19.60 -9.98
N LEU A 2 -38.66 -18.63 -9.29
CA LEU A 2 -37.96 -17.44 -8.76
C LEU A 2 -36.95 -17.76 -7.65
N GLN A 3 -37.24 -18.70 -6.74
CA GLN A 3 -36.31 -19.13 -5.67
C GLN A 3 -34.98 -19.68 -6.19
N GLY A 4 -34.95 -20.33 -7.37
CA GLY A 4 -33.72 -20.85 -7.99
C GLY A 4 -32.83 -19.77 -8.63
N ARG A 5 -33.42 -18.68 -9.15
CA ARG A 5 -32.66 -17.57 -9.76
C ARG A 5 -31.98 -16.71 -8.69
N TRP A 6 -32.64 -16.47 -7.56
CA TRP A 6 -32.03 -15.73 -6.45
C TRP A 6 -30.89 -16.51 -5.77
N GLY A 7 -31.02 -17.83 -5.61
CA GLY A 7 -29.94 -18.68 -5.11
C GLY A 7 -28.69 -18.70 -6.00
N THR A 8 -28.88 -18.69 -7.33
CA THR A 8 -27.77 -18.64 -8.30
C THR A 8 -27.11 -17.27 -8.38
N LEU A 9 -27.87 -16.18 -8.24
CA LEU A 9 -27.30 -14.83 -8.14
C LEU A 9 -26.51 -14.61 -6.84
N LEU A 10 -27.05 -15.05 -5.70
CA LEU A 10 -26.38 -14.90 -4.41
C LEU A 10 -25.06 -15.68 -4.35
N SER A 11 -25.06 -16.92 -4.84
CA SER A 11 -23.85 -17.74 -4.91
C SER A 11 -22.78 -17.14 -5.83
N ARG A 12 -23.17 -16.58 -6.97
CA ARG A 12 -22.24 -15.86 -7.86
C ARG A 12 -21.69 -14.59 -7.19
N ALA A 13 -22.54 -13.80 -6.56
CA ALA A 13 -22.12 -12.59 -5.85
C ALA A 13 -21.13 -12.94 -4.72
N GLN A 14 -21.45 -13.94 -3.90
CA GLN A 14 -20.57 -14.44 -2.84
C GLN A 14 -19.23 -14.92 -3.41
N TYR A 15 -19.24 -15.64 -4.53
CA TYR A 15 -18.03 -16.09 -5.19
C TYR A 15 -17.12 -14.93 -5.57
N HIS A 16 -17.66 -13.91 -6.24
CA HIS A 16 -16.89 -12.75 -6.70
C HIS A 16 -16.42 -11.87 -5.54
N LEU A 17 -17.27 -11.64 -4.53
CA LEU A 17 -16.89 -10.89 -3.31
C LEU A 17 -15.75 -11.59 -2.55
N THR A 18 -15.82 -12.91 -2.45
CA THR A 18 -14.74 -13.70 -1.84
C THR A 18 -13.46 -13.59 -2.66
N THR A 19 -13.55 -13.66 -3.98
CA THR A 19 -12.37 -13.51 -4.86
C THR A 19 -11.75 -12.11 -4.75
N LEU A 20 -12.56 -11.04 -4.71
CA LEU A 20 -12.12 -9.67 -4.43
C LEU A 20 -11.43 -9.56 -3.06
N HIS A 21 -12.03 -10.13 -2.02
CA HIS A 21 -11.43 -10.17 -0.69
C HIS A 21 -10.06 -10.86 -0.71
N LEU A 22 -9.95 -12.00 -1.38
CA LEU A 22 -8.69 -12.74 -1.49
C LEU A 22 -7.64 -12.03 -2.35
N PHE A 23 -8.01 -11.14 -3.27
CA PHE A 23 -7.02 -10.27 -3.93
C PHE A 23 -6.41 -9.25 -2.96
N SER A 24 -7.25 -8.64 -2.12
CA SER A 24 -6.86 -7.49 -1.30
C SER A 24 -6.48 -7.84 0.15
N ARG A 25 -6.73 -9.06 0.62
CA ARG A 25 -6.59 -9.45 2.04
C ARG A 25 -5.23 -9.14 2.66
N ALA A 26 -4.14 -9.37 1.92
CA ALA A 26 -2.79 -9.10 2.42
C ALA A 26 -2.49 -7.60 2.56
N ASP A 27 -3.25 -6.77 1.85
CA ASP A 27 -2.92 -5.39 1.53
C ASP A 27 -3.98 -4.40 2.07
N TYR A 28 -4.95 -4.87 2.87
CA TYR A 28 -5.90 -3.98 3.54
C TYR A 28 -5.20 -2.93 4.42
N LEU A 29 -4.21 -3.38 5.20
CA LEU A 29 -3.43 -2.49 6.06
C LEU A 29 -2.46 -1.60 5.28
N THR A 30 -2.31 -1.78 3.96
CA THR A 30 -1.53 -0.88 3.09
C THR A 30 -2.41 0.11 2.31
N VAL A 31 -3.73 -0.12 2.22
CA VAL A 31 -4.71 0.88 1.72
C VAL A 31 -5.01 1.94 2.79
N ILE A 32 -5.03 1.52 4.05
CA ILE A 32 -5.33 2.42 5.17
C ILE A 32 -4.34 3.60 5.21
N PRO A 33 -3.00 3.45 5.12
CA PRO A 33 -2.04 4.56 5.09
C PRO A 33 -2.41 5.65 4.08
N THR A 34 -2.71 5.27 2.83
CA THR A 34 -3.09 6.18 1.73
C THR A 34 -4.41 6.92 1.98
N ALA A 35 -5.34 6.29 2.70
CA ALA A 35 -6.58 6.92 3.14
C ALA A 35 -6.44 7.69 4.48
N SER A 36 -5.39 7.41 5.25
CA SER A 36 -5.22 7.87 6.65
C SER A 36 -4.46 9.17 6.81
N VAL A 37 -3.85 9.70 5.74
CA VAL A 37 -3.09 10.96 5.76
C VAL A 37 -3.89 12.13 6.37
N PHE A 38 -5.22 12.03 6.46
CA PHE A 38 -6.09 13.14 6.85
C PHE A 38 -7.02 12.92 8.05
N PHE A 39 -6.83 11.88 8.87
CA PHE A 39 -7.70 11.63 10.04
C PHE A 39 -7.82 12.82 11.01
N LYS A 40 -6.84 13.74 11.05
CA LYS A 40 -6.84 14.87 11.98
C LYS A 40 -7.55 16.12 11.47
N GLU A 41 -7.53 16.37 10.17
CA GLU A 41 -8.29 17.46 9.53
C GLU A 41 -9.77 17.10 9.38
N SER A 42 -10.02 15.80 9.48
CA SER A 42 -11.31 15.16 9.45
C SER A 42 -11.92 15.02 10.86
N GLN A 43 -12.03 16.11 11.61
CA GLN A 43 -13.13 16.23 12.58
C GLN A 43 -14.44 16.23 11.76
N ILE A 44 -14.83 15.06 11.26
CA ILE A 44 -15.87 14.85 10.23
C ILE A 44 -17.24 14.94 10.91
N THR A 45 -17.70 16.16 11.16
CA THR A 45 -19.09 16.45 11.51
C THR A 45 -19.96 16.68 10.27
N ASP A 46 -19.36 17.07 9.14
CA ASP A 46 -20.06 17.38 7.88
C ASP A 46 -20.22 16.13 6.98
N SER A 47 -21.43 15.95 6.43
CA SER A 47 -21.78 14.88 5.48
C SER A 47 -20.96 14.94 4.19
N THR A 48 -20.56 16.13 3.76
CA THR A 48 -19.72 16.35 2.57
C THR A 48 -18.35 15.70 2.73
N LYS A 49 -17.77 15.79 3.93
CA LYS A 49 -16.47 15.18 4.25
C LYS A 49 -16.54 13.65 4.30
N LYS A 50 -17.67 13.08 4.75
CA LYS A 50 -17.89 11.61 4.74
C LYS A 50 -17.89 11.06 3.31
N TRP A 51 -18.57 11.74 2.39
CA TRP A 51 -18.59 11.35 0.98
C TRP A 51 -17.23 11.48 0.31
N ALA A 52 -16.47 12.53 0.62
CA ALA A 52 -15.11 12.69 0.11
C ALA A 52 -14.18 11.55 0.59
N LEU A 53 -14.25 11.20 1.88
CA LEU A 53 -13.52 10.06 2.44
C LEU A 53 -13.92 8.73 1.80
N ALA A 54 -15.22 8.48 1.64
CA ALA A 54 -15.72 7.25 1.01
C ALA A 54 -15.26 7.12 -0.45
N LYS A 55 -15.35 8.21 -1.23
CA LYS A 55 -14.86 8.26 -2.61
C LYS A 55 -13.35 8.03 -2.70
N SER A 56 -12.58 8.69 -1.85
CA SER A 56 -11.12 8.55 -1.79
C SER A 56 -10.70 7.14 -1.40
N THR A 57 -11.35 6.55 -0.40
CA THR A 57 -11.10 5.17 0.04
C THR A 57 -11.45 4.16 -1.06
N LEU A 58 -12.59 4.34 -1.74
CA LEU A 58 -12.98 3.49 -2.86
C LEU A 58 -11.99 3.61 -4.02
N TRP A 59 -11.55 4.83 -4.34
CA TRP A 59 -10.55 5.09 -5.37
C TRP A 59 -9.21 4.41 -5.05
N ALA A 60 -8.74 4.50 -3.80
CA ALA A 60 -7.53 3.79 -3.36
C ALA A 60 -7.71 2.27 -3.46
N PHE A 61 -8.87 1.76 -3.08
CA PHE A 61 -9.16 0.32 -3.13
C PHE A 61 -9.17 -0.24 -4.56
N ILE A 62 -9.77 0.46 -5.54
CA ILE A 62 -9.76 -0.02 -6.94
C ILE A 62 -8.35 0.01 -7.55
N HIS A 63 -7.51 0.99 -7.18
CA HIS A 63 -6.11 1.06 -7.61
C HIS A 63 -5.25 0.00 -6.92
N LEU A 64 -5.51 -0.32 -5.65
CA LEU A 64 -4.89 -1.48 -5.01
C LEU A 64 -5.24 -2.76 -5.79
N LEU A 65 -6.51 -2.93 -6.16
CA LEU A 65 -6.93 -4.11 -6.92
C LEU A 65 -6.22 -4.20 -8.28
N GLN A 66 -5.98 -3.07 -8.96
CA GLN A 66 -5.16 -3.01 -10.17
C GLN A 66 -3.75 -3.56 -9.90
N ILE A 67 -3.09 -3.11 -8.82
CA ILE A 67 -1.76 -3.60 -8.42
C ILE A 67 -1.80 -5.10 -8.06
N ALA A 68 -2.83 -5.54 -7.34
CA ALA A 68 -2.96 -6.94 -6.93
C ALA A 68 -3.14 -7.90 -8.13
N LEU A 69 -3.93 -7.49 -9.13
CA LEU A 69 -4.08 -8.23 -10.40
C LEU A 69 -2.76 -8.24 -11.19
N SER A 70 -2.07 -7.10 -11.23
CA SER A 70 -0.75 -6.95 -11.85
C SER A 70 0.26 -7.96 -11.29
N ASN A 71 0.40 -8.01 -9.96
CA ASN A 71 1.31 -8.93 -9.27
C ASN A 71 0.97 -10.41 -9.53
N GLN A 72 -0.31 -10.76 -9.58
CA GLN A 72 -0.74 -12.16 -9.78
C GLN A 72 -0.79 -12.61 -11.25
N SER A 73 -0.45 -11.75 -12.20
CA SER A 73 -0.49 -12.04 -13.64
C SER A 73 0.57 -13.05 -14.13
N SER A 74 1.56 -13.38 -13.29
CA SER A 74 2.61 -14.38 -13.56
C SER A 74 2.24 -15.80 -13.11
N GLY A 75 1.32 -15.94 -12.15
CA GLY A 75 0.76 -17.21 -11.66
C GLY A 75 1.64 -18.10 -10.78
N HIS A 76 2.91 -17.76 -10.56
CA HIS A 76 3.85 -18.64 -9.85
C HIS A 76 4.32 -18.11 -8.49
N GLU A 77 4.42 -16.79 -8.37
CA GLU A 77 5.01 -16.08 -7.21
C GLU A 77 4.41 -16.49 -5.86
N ASP A 78 3.09 -16.66 -5.79
CA ASP A 78 2.37 -16.76 -4.52
C ASP A 78 2.09 -18.21 -4.07
N LYS A 79 2.52 -19.23 -4.81
CA LYS A 79 2.14 -20.62 -4.53
C LYS A 79 2.62 -21.12 -3.17
N LEU A 80 3.81 -20.69 -2.73
CA LEU A 80 4.39 -21.13 -1.45
C LEU A 80 3.95 -20.24 -0.29
N ASP A 81 4.11 -18.93 -0.41
CA ASP A 81 3.89 -18.03 0.73
C ASP A 81 2.42 -17.70 0.96
N LYS A 82 1.63 -17.65 -0.13
CA LYS A 82 0.25 -17.16 -0.14
C LYS A 82 -0.68 -18.08 -0.98
N PRO A 83 -0.74 -19.39 -0.68
CA PRO A 83 -1.53 -20.36 -1.46
C PRO A 83 -3.04 -20.08 -1.47
N TRP A 84 -3.52 -19.28 -0.51
CA TRP A 84 -4.90 -18.84 -0.41
C TRP A 84 -5.28 -17.74 -1.43
N ARG A 85 -4.32 -17.12 -2.13
CA ARG A 85 -4.61 -16.07 -3.12
C ARG A 85 -5.41 -16.63 -4.31
N PRO A 86 -6.17 -15.80 -5.04
CA PRO A 86 -7.09 -16.25 -6.08
C PRO A 86 -6.47 -17.14 -7.17
N VAL A 87 -5.27 -16.80 -7.65
CA VAL A 87 -4.60 -17.59 -8.69
C VAL A 87 -4.04 -18.91 -8.13
N PRO A 88 -3.23 -18.93 -7.04
CA PRO A 88 -2.74 -20.18 -6.46
C PRO A 88 -3.83 -21.16 -6.01
N SER A 89 -4.95 -20.65 -5.49
CA SER A 89 -6.08 -21.46 -5.03
C SER A 89 -6.99 -21.96 -6.16
N GLY A 90 -6.71 -21.61 -7.43
CA GLY A 90 -7.48 -22.05 -8.59
C GLY A 90 -8.85 -21.37 -8.74
N ARG A 91 -9.14 -20.29 -8.01
CA ARG A 91 -10.40 -19.53 -8.14
C ARG A 91 -10.48 -18.72 -9.43
N ILE A 92 -9.34 -18.39 -10.02
CA ILE A 92 -9.29 -17.64 -11.26
C ILE A 92 -8.05 -18.02 -12.05
N THR A 93 -8.17 -18.13 -13.36
CA THR A 93 -7.03 -18.49 -14.21
C THR A 93 -6.11 -17.28 -14.41
N VAL A 94 -4.84 -17.54 -14.68
CA VAL A 94 -3.85 -16.49 -15.01
C VAL A 94 -4.32 -15.66 -16.21
N GLU A 95 -4.91 -16.31 -17.21
CA GLU A 95 -5.43 -15.64 -18.41
C GLU A 95 -6.58 -14.68 -18.09
N GLN A 96 -7.49 -15.09 -17.20
CA GLN A 96 -8.56 -14.21 -16.70
C GLN A 96 -7.99 -13.01 -15.94
N VAL A 97 -6.97 -13.21 -15.10
CA VAL A 97 -6.31 -12.13 -14.37
C VAL A 97 -5.61 -11.14 -15.31
N ARG A 98 -4.95 -11.62 -16.37
CA ARG A 98 -4.31 -10.74 -17.37
C ARG A 98 -5.32 -9.86 -18.10
N ARG A 99 -6.48 -10.41 -18.48
CA ARG A 99 -7.57 -9.61 -19.08
C ARG A 99 -8.13 -8.61 -18.07
N LEU A 100 -8.42 -9.05 -16.85
CA LEU A 100 -8.96 -8.18 -15.79
C LEU A 100 -8.01 -7.06 -15.43
N ARG A 101 -6.68 -7.29 -15.41
CA ARG A 101 -5.66 -6.27 -15.19
C ARG A 101 -5.88 -5.07 -16.11
N TRP A 102 -5.95 -5.30 -17.43
CA TRP A 102 -6.10 -4.22 -18.41
C TRP A 102 -7.48 -3.56 -18.38
N ILE A 103 -8.54 -4.37 -18.22
CA ILE A 103 -9.91 -3.84 -18.06
C ILE A 103 -9.99 -2.92 -16.84
N LEU A 104 -9.40 -3.34 -15.71
CA LEU A 104 -9.42 -2.55 -14.49
C LEU A 104 -8.53 -1.31 -14.60
N SER A 105 -7.35 -1.38 -15.22
CA SER A 105 -6.53 -0.19 -15.49
C SER A 105 -7.29 0.85 -16.32
N ALA A 106 -7.96 0.44 -17.39
CA ALA A 106 -8.80 1.34 -18.20
C ALA A 106 -9.96 1.92 -17.38
N GLY A 107 -10.61 1.10 -16.55
CA GLY A 107 -11.66 1.55 -15.63
C GLY A 107 -11.17 2.57 -14.59
N CYS A 108 -10.00 2.35 -13.99
CA CYS A 108 -9.38 3.27 -13.04
C CYS A 108 -9.07 4.62 -13.68
N LEU A 109 -8.54 4.62 -14.91
CA LEU A 109 -8.30 5.85 -15.67
C LEU A 109 -9.61 6.57 -16.03
N ALA A 110 -10.65 5.85 -16.44
CA ALA A 110 -11.96 6.44 -16.77
C ALA A 110 -12.63 7.09 -15.54
N VAL A 111 -12.63 6.41 -14.40
CA VAL A 111 -13.14 6.96 -13.12
C VAL A 111 -12.35 8.20 -12.71
N SER A 112 -11.02 8.17 -12.89
CA SER A 112 -10.14 9.27 -12.51
C SER A 112 -10.27 10.47 -13.47
N PHE A 113 -10.50 10.23 -14.76
CA PHE A 113 -10.81 11.26 -15.75
C PHE A 113 -12.06 12.06 -15.34
N ALA A 114 -13.12 11.36 -14.91
CA ALA A 114 -14.35 11.99 -14.44
C ALA A 114 -14.16 12.79 -13.14
N ALA A 115 -13.14 12.47 -12.33
CA ALA A 115 -12.85 13.14 -11.07
C ALA A 115 -12.00 14.42 -11.21
N GLY A 116 -11.30 14.60 -12.34
CA GLY A 116 -10.52 15.79 -12.66
C GLY A 116 -9.07 15.50 -13.06
N PRO A 117 -8.37 16.48 -13.63
CA PRO A 117 -7.04 16.29 -14.23
C PRO A 117 -5.97 15.86 -13.24
N PHE A 118 -6.02 16.33 -11.99
CA PHE A 118 -5.05 15.95 -10.95
C PHE A 118 -5.23 14.49 -10.49
N VAL A 119 -6.48 14.04 -10.34
CA VAL A 119 -6.79 12.63 -10.01
C VAL A 119 -6.43 11.71 -11.17
N LEU A 120 -6.66 12.15 -12.42
CA LEU A 120 -6.22 11.43 -13.61
C LEU A 120 -4.69 11.29 -13.66
N ALA A 121 -3.94 12.36 -13.39
CA ALA A 121 -2.48 12.31 -13.35
C ALA A 121 -1.97 11.31 -12.29
N ALA A 122 -2.58 11.29 -11.10
CA ALA A 122 -2.30 10.30 -10.08
C ALA A 122 -2.58 8.85 -10.55
N SER A 123 -3.72 8.62 -11.19
CA SER A 123 -4.09 7.30 -11.74
C SER A 123 -3.16 6.83 -12.87
N LEU A 124 -2.72 7.76 -13.73
CA LEU A 124 -1.68 7.52 -14.73
C LEU A 124 -0.36 7.13 -14.06
N GLY A 125 0.02 7.79 -12.97
CA GLY A 125 1.20 7.44 -12.16
C GLY A 125 1.13 6.03 -11.60
N VAL A 126 0.00 5.63 -11.00
CA VAL A 126 -0.20 4.26 -10.49
C VAL A 126 -0.16 3.24 -11.63
N THR A 127 -0.75 3.55 -12.78
CA THR A 127 -0.73 2.66 -13.95
C THR A 127 0.67 2.51 -14.53
N LEU A 128 1.41 3.62 -14.67
CA LEU A 128 2.80 3.60 -15.08
C LEU A 128 3.64 2.77 -14.12
N TYR A 129 3.45 2.93 -12.80
CA TYR A 129 4.08 2.08 -11.80
C TYR A 129 3.81 0.59 -12.07
N THR A 130 2.57 0.16 -12.28
CA THR A 130 2.25 -1.26 -12.52
C THR A 130 2.94 -1.81 -13.78
N ILE A 131 3.11 -0.98 -14.81
CA ILE A 131 3.82 -1.35 -16.03
C ILE A 131 5.33 -1.44 -15.79
N LEU A 132 5.92 -0.41 -15.18
CA LEU A 132 7.35 -0.38 -14.87
C LEU A 132 7.77 -1.52 -13.94
N TYR A 133 6.97 -1.78 -12.91
CA TYR A 133 7.27 -2.78 -11.89
C TYR A 133 7.18 -4.20 -12.42
N ASP A 134 6.11 -4.54 -13.15
CA ASP A 134 5.83 -5.91 -13.59
C ASP A 134 6.20 -6.20 -15.04
N ASP A 135 5.91 -5.31 -15.99
CA ASP A 135 6.12 -5.56 -17.42
C ASP A 135 7.56 -5.23 -17.85
N LEU A 136 8.16 -4.17 -17.29
CA LEU A 136 9.58 -3.85 -17.49
C LEU A 136 10.52 -4.50 -16.48
N LEU A 137 9.99 -5.40 -15.64
CA LEU A 137 10.75 -6.22 -14.69
C LEU A 137 11.65 -5.42 -13.73
N LEU A 138 11.36 -4.15 -13.46
CA LEU A 138 12.14 -3.34 -12.50
C LEU A 138 12.06 -3.91 -11.07
N ARG A 139 11.06 -4.76 -10.79
CA ARG A 139 11.01 -5.57 -9.55
C ARG A 139 12.26 -6.46 -9.34
N GLY A 140 13.03 -6.76 -10.39
CA GLY A 140 14.27 -7.52 -10.30
C GLY A 140 15.48 -6.71 -9.79
N HIS A 141 15.39 -5.38 -9.78
CA HIS A 141 16.47 -4.49 -9.34
C HIS A 141 16.16 -3.89 -7.97
N LEU A 142 17.04 -4.10 -6.98
CA LEU A 142 16.78 -3.70 -5.58
C LEU A 142 16.36 -2.21 -5.41
N ILE A 143 17.13 -1.29 -5.99
CA ILE A 143 16.90 0.15 -5.82
C ILE A 143 15.72 0.61 -6.67
N PHE A 144 15.69 0.26 -7.96
CA PHE A 144 14.61 0.66 -8.86
C PHE A 144 13.26 0.09 -8.44
N ARG A 145 13.23 -1.12 -7.88
CA ARG A 145 12.05 -1.70 -7.27
C ARG A 145 11.49 -0.81 -6.16
N ASN A 146 12.31 -0.46 -5.17
CA ASN A 146 11.86 0.41 -4.06
C ASN A 146 11.46 1.80 -4.57
N LEU A 147 12.18 2.35 -5.56
CA LEU A 147 11.84 3.63 -6.18
C LEU A 147 10.47 3.57 -6.87
N CYS A 148 10.21 2.53 -7.66
CA CYS A 148 8.91 2.30 -8.30
C CYS A 148 7.81 2.19 -7.24
N ILE A 149 8.01 1.41 -6.19
CA ILE A 149 7.03 1.25 -5.11
C ILE A 149 6.74 2.60 -4.43
N ALA A 150 7.78 3.35 -4.07
CA ALA A 150 7.63 4.68 -3.48
C ALA A 150 6.87 5.64 -4.40
N ALA A 151 7.15 5.63 -5.70
CA ALA A 151 6.43 6.42 -6.69
C ALA A 151 4.96 5.99 -6.83
N GLY A 152 4.66 4.70 -6.74
CA GLY A 152 3.29 4.15 -6.73
C GLY A 152 2.50 4.60 -5.51
N TYR A 153 3.10 4.54 -4.31
CA TYR A 153 2.50 5.07 -3.08
C TYR A 153 2.28 6.58 -3.18
N LEU A 154 3.29 7.35 -3.62
CA LEU A 154 3.17 8.79 -3.82
C LEU A 154 2.02 9.16 -4.76
N ALA A 155 1.91 8.48 -5.90
CA ALA A 155 0.82 8.70 -6.85
C ALA A 155 -0.54 8.36 -6.23
N SER A 156 -0.63 7.28 -5.45
CA SER A 156 -1.85 6.90 -4.75
C SER A 156 -2.24 7.95 -3.69
N ASP A 157 -1.28 8.40 -2.87
CA ASP A 157 -1.49 9.40 -1.82
C ASP A 157 -1.87 10.77 -2.39
N ILE A 158 -1.31 11.16 -3.54
CA ILE A 158 -1.74 12.36 -4.28
C ILE A 158 -3.20 12.22 -4.70
N GLY A 159 -3.58 11.09 -5.31
CA GLY A 159 -4.94 10.86 -5.80
C GLY A 159 -5.97 10.88 -4.67
N THR A 160 -5.67 10.23 -3.54
CA THR A 160 -6.56 10.22 -2.37
C THR A 160 -6.70 11.60 -1.74
N LEU A 161 -5.62 12.35 -1.60
CA LEU A 161 -5.64 13.73 -1.11
C LEU A 161 -6.47 14.63 -2.02
N THR A 162 -6.21 14.60 -3.34
CA THR A 162 -6.92 15.43 -4.30
C THR A 162 -8.43 15.15 -4.28
N LEU A 163 -8.87 13.90 -4.11
CA LEU A 163 -10.28 13.52 -4.01
C LEU A 163 -10.96 13.99 -2.72
N MET A 164 -10.19 14.23 -1.66
CA MET A 164 -10.70 14.77 -0.41
C MET A 164 -10.92 16.29 -0.46
N LYS A 165 -10.25 16.98 -1.39
CA LYS A 165 -10.43 18.42 -1.59
C LYS A 165 -11.69 18.74 -2.40
N PRO A 166 -12.29 19.93 -2.19
CA PRO A 166 -13.33 20.43 -3.08
C PRO A 166 -12.83 20.49 -4.53
N THR A 167 -13.68 20.19 -5.51
CA THR A 167 -13.32 20.12 -6.94
C THR A 167 -12.63 21.39 -7.46
N ARG A 168 -12.97 22.57 -6.90
CA ARG A 168 -12.37 23.86 -7.28
C ARG A 168 -10.93 24.05 -6.76
N ILE A 169 -10.51 23.31 -5.74
CA ILE A 169 -9.24 23.48 -5.01
C ILE A 169 -8.47 22.15 -4.99
N GLN A 170 -8.30 21.54 -6.16
CA GLN A 170 -7.58 20.25 -6.28
C GLN A 170 -6.05 20.39 -6.31
N ARG A 171 -5.52 21.61 -6.24
CA ARG A 171 -4.07 21.87 -6.22
C ARG A 171 -3.46 21.48 -4.88
N LEU A 172 -2.24 20.96 -4.92
CA LEU A 172 -1.44 20.66 -3.73
C LEU A 172 -0.74 21.90 -3.23
N GLU A 173 -0.79 22.12 -1.92
CA GLU A 173 -0.02 23.14 -1.23
C GLU A 173 1.39 22.63 -0.92
N ALA A 174 2.33 23.54 -0.68
CA ALA A 174 3.73 23.19 -0.42
C ALA A 174 3.88 22.28 0.82
N GLU A 175 3.05 22.48 1.85
CA GLU A 175 3.10 21.65 3.06
C GLU A 175 2.66 20.21 2.80
N GLU A 176 1.60 20.04 2.01
CA GLU A 176 1.09 18.72 1.63
C GLU A 176 2.09 17.99 0.74
N LEU A 177 2.69 18.69 -0.23
CA LEU A 177 3.72 18.11 -1.09
C LEU A 177 4.93 17.64 -0.26
N ARG A 178 5.36 18.42 0.74
CA ARG A 178 6.42 17.99 1.66
C ARG A 178 6.04 16.73 2.44
N SER A 179 4.83 16.66 2.98
CA SER A 179 4.32 15.48 3.70
C SER A 179 4.31 14.24 2.80
N LEU A 180 3.77 14.38 1.58
CA LEU A 180 3.72 13.31 0.59
C LEU A 180 5.12 12.80 0.20
N VAL A 181 6.08 13.71 -0.02
CA VAL A 181 7.47 13.35 -0.30
C VAL A 181 8.12 12.64 0.88
N CYS A 182 7.88 13.10 2.12
CA CYS A 182 8.35 12.41 3.32
C CYS A 182 7.80 10.99 3.43
N CYS A 183 6.49 10.78 3.19
CA CYS A 183 5.89 9.46 3.14
C CYS A 183 6.51 8.57 2.04
N ALA A 184 6.74 9.12 0.85
CA ALA A 184 7.39 8.41 -0.25
C ALA A 184 8.83 7.99 0.09
N LEU A 185 9.61 8.86 0.73
CA LEU A 185 10.98 8.54 1.18
C LEU A 185 10.98 7.50 2.31
N LEU A 186 10.01 7.57 3.21
CA LEU A 186 9.80 6.56 4.24
C LEU A 186 9.54 5.20 3.61
N ILE A 187 8.61 5.11 2.65
CA ILE A 187 8.34 3.89 1.89
C ILE A 187 9.60 3.42 1.16
N PHE A 188 10.27 4.29 0.42
CA PHE A 188 11.48 3.94 -0.35
C PHE A 188 12.55 3.24 0.51
N THR A 189 12.77 3.73 1.72
CA THR A 189 13.83 3.25 2.62
C THR A 189 13.42 2.06 3.49
N THR A 190 12.13 1.86 3.75
CA THR A 190 11.65 0.83 4.68
C THR A 190 10.83 -0.29 4.05
N PHE A 191 10.40 -0.15 2.78
CA PHE A 191 9.49 -1.11 2.16
C PHE A 191 10.04 -2.53 2.10
N SER A 192 11.36 -2.69 2.03
CA SER A 192 12.03 -4.01 2.07
C SER A 192 11.71 -4.84 3.32
N ALA A 193 11.09 -4.24 4.36
CA ALA A 193 10.45 -4.97 5.44
C ALA A 193 9.43 -6.03 4.97
N HIS A 194 8.75 -5.79 3.85
CA HIS A 194 7.79 -6.72 3.26
C HIS A 194 8.42 -8.00 2.72
N ASP A 195 9.72 -7.99 2.44
CA ASP A 195 10.42 -9.12 1.81
C ASP A 195 10.82 -10.19 2.83
N PHE A 196 10.96 -9.85 4.12
CA PHE A 196 11.47 -10.80 5.11
C PHE A 196 10.58 -12.06 5.26
N PRO A 197 9.24 -11.95 5.32
CA PRO A 197 8.36 -13.11 5.34
C PRO A 197 8.39 -13.98 4.07
N ASP A 198 8.72 -13.38 2.94
CA ASP A 198 8.51 -13.93 1.59
C ASP A 198 9.84 -14.45 0.97
N VAL A 199 10.93 -14.50 1.76
CA VAL A 199 12.25 -14.99 1.31
C VAL A 199 12.18 -16.40 0.71
N GLY A 200 11.30 -17.26 1.24
CA GLY A 200 11.10 -18.63 0.75
C GLY A 200 10.54 -18.64 -0.68
N GLY A 201 9.38 -18.01 -0.90
CA GLY A 201 8.75 -17.93 -2.21
C GLY A 201 9.60 -17.15 -3.22
N ASP A 202 10.24 -16.05 -2.79
CA ASP A 202 11.12 -15.26 -3.64
C ASP A 202 12.31 -16.08 -4.17
N LYS A 203 12.95 -16.90 -3.32
CA LYS A 203 14.04 -17.79 -3.74
C LYS A 203 13.57 -18.80 -4.79
N THR A 204 12.42 -19.44 -4.59
CA THR A 204 11.89 -20.41 -5.56
C THR A 204 11.43 -19.76 -6.86
N SER A 205 11.04 -18.49 -6.82
CA SER A 205 10.68 -17.69 -7.99
C SER A 205 11.89 -17.06 -8.69
N GLY A 206 13.12 -17.35 -8.24
CA GLY A 206 14.36 -16.82 -8.82
C GLY A 206 14.61 -15.34 -8.55
N ARG A 207 13.93 -14.74 -7.57
CA ARG A 207 14.04 -13.30 -7.27
C ARG A 207 15.23 -12.99 -6.40
N ARG A 208 15.80 -11.81 -6.64
CA ARG A 208 16.90 -11.27 -5.85
C ARG A 208 16.41 -10.09 -5.01
N THR A 209 15.62 -10.37 -3.96
CA THR A 209 15.17 -9.35 -3.00
C THR A 209 16.26 -9.00 -2.00
N PHE A 210 16.09 -7.88 -1.29
CA PHE A 210 17.14 -7.35 -0.42
C PHE A 210 17.58 -8.34 0.67
N PRO A 211 16.66 -9.07 1.34
CA PRO A 211 17.05 -10.09 2.32
C PRO A 211 17.72 -11.33 1.71
N ILE A 212 17.59 -11.57 0.40
CA ILE A 212 18.28 -12.65 -0.30
C ILE A 212 19.71 -12.23 -0.66
N VAL A 213 19.86 -11.01 -1.19
CA VAL A 213 21.17 -10.51 -1.63
C VAL A 213 22.07 -10.14 -0.45
N ALA A 214 21.50 -9.56 0.61
CA ALA A 214 22.24 -9.16 1.80
C ALA A 214 21.45 -9.47 3.09
N PRO A 215 21.41 -10.74 3.54
CA PRO A 215 20.57 -11.17 4.66
C PRO A 215 20.82 -10.44 5.99
N TYR A 216 22.08 -10.10 6.26
CA TYR A 216 22.46 -9.37 7.48
C TYR A 216 22.27 -7.87 7.34
N ALA A 217 22.80 -7.29 6.26
CA ALA A 217 22.74 -5.84 6.05
C ALA A 217 21.30 -5.34 5.86
N SER A 218 20.44 -6.10 5.19
CA SER A 218 19.02 -5.73 5.00
C SER A 218 18.29 -5.52 6.33
N ARG A 219 18.49 -6.40 7.31
CA ARG A 219 17.88 -6.28 8.64
C ARG A 219 18.40 -5.06 9.39
N TRP A 220 19.71 -4.82 9.37
CA TRP A 220 20.31 -3.63 9.98
C TRP A 220 19.82 -2.33 9.33
N ILE A 221 19.81 -2.27 8.01
CA ILE A 221 19.39 -1.08 7.26
C ILE A 221 17.90 -0.80 7.50
N VAL A 222 17.02 -1.78 7.32
CA VAL A 222 15.58 -1.59 7.54
C VAL A 222 15.29 -1.21 8.99
N SER A 223 15.92 -1.86 9.96
CA SER A 223 15.75 -1.52 11.38
C SER A 223 16.21 -0.09 11.71
N SER A 224 17.38 0.29 11.17
CA SER A 224 17.93 1.63 11.35
C SER A 224 17.03 2.69 10.72
N MET A 225 16.50 2.43 9.53
CA MET A 225 15.57 3.34 8.84
C MET A 225 14.25 3.48 9.61
N VAL A 226 13.68 2.38 10.14
CA VAL A 226 12.47 2.45 10.97
C VAL A 226 12.71 3.31 12.22
N ILE A 227 13.83 3.13 12.93
CA ILE A 227 14.18 3.92 14.12
C ILE A 227 14.41 5.39 13.75
N LEU A 228 15.13 5.66 12.65
CA LEU A 228 15.39 7.00 12.14
C LEU A 228 14.08 7.74 11.85
N TRP A 229 13.19 7.15 11.05
CA TRP A 229 11.89 7.75 10.74
C TRP A 229 11.01 7.94 11.98
N THR A 230 11.00 6.96 12.88
CA THR A 230 10.29 7.08 14.15
C THR A 230 10.77 8.30 14.94
N THR A 231 12.09 8.47 15.02
CA THR A 231 12.72 9.59 15.71
C THR A 231 12.39 10.92 15.04
N MET A 232 12.56 11.01 13.71
CA MET A 232 12.24 12.21 12.93
C MET A 232 10.77 12.63 13.06
N ILE A 233 9.84 11.67 13.03
CA ILE A 233 8.41 11.92 13.22
C ILE A 233 8.12 12.39 14.65
N CYS A 234 8.70 11.75 15.68
CA CYS A 234 8.55 12.17 17.07
C CYS A 234 9.06 13.59 17.35
N TYR A 235 10.12 14.05 16.66
CA TYR A 235 10.65 15.40 16.81
C TYR A 235 9.91 16.44 15.98
N SER A 236 9.55 16.09 14.74
CA SER A 236 8.86 17.01 13.84
C SER A 236 7.40 17.25 14.25
N TRP A 237 6.76 16.28 14.91
CA TRP A 237 5.37 16.40 15.33
C TRP A 237 5.25 16.81 16.79
N SER A 238 4.35 17.74 17.08
CA SER A 238 3.97 18.11 18.45
C SER A 238 3.09 17.02 19.09
N LEU A 239 3.64 15.82 19.28
CA LEU A 239 3.01 14.72 20.01
C LEU A 239 3.12 14.95 21.52
N ASP A 240 2.04 14.64 22.25
CA ASP A 240 2.08 14.53 23.70
C ASP A 240 3.03 13.39 24.14
N ALA A 241 3.44 13.41 25.41
CA ALA A 241 4.45 12.48 25.92
C ALA A 241 4.03 11.01 25.79
N ILE A 242 2.74 10.70 25.95
CA ILE A 242 2.21 9.33 25.91
C ILE A 242 2.23 8.83 24.46
N SER A 243 1.66 9.59 23.53
CA SER A 243 1.65 9.24 22.10
C SER A 243 3.06 9.09 21.54
N ARG A 244 3.98 9.97 21.95
CA ARG A 244 5.40 9.90 21.57
C ARG A 244 6.06 8.63 22.12
N GLY A 245 5.87 8.34 23.40
CA GLY A 245 6.42 7.14 24.04
C GLY A 245 5.92 5.86 23.37
N PHE A 246 4.62 5.78 23.06
CA PHE A 246 4.04 4.64 22.37
C PHE A 246 4.59 4.45 20.96
N PHE A 247 4.62 5.51 20.14
CA PHE A 247 5.10 5.42 18.76
C PHE A 247 6.61 5.12 18.70
N PHE A 248 7.40 5.74 19.59
CA PHE A 248 8.83 5.44 19.72
C PHE A 248 9.07 3.99 20.16
N GLY A 249 8.35 3.54 21.19
CA GLY A 249 8.41 2.16 21.66
C GLY A 249 8.06 1.16 20.57
N LEU A 250 7.03 1.43 19.76
CA LEU A 250 6.66 0.60 18.61
C LEU A 250 7.80 0.50 17.59
N GLY A 251 8.43 1.63 17.23
CA GLY A 251 9.56 1.66 16.31
C GLY A 251 10.77 0.85 16.81
N VAL A 252 11.11 0.99 18.09
CA VAL A 252 12.18 0.21 18.74
C VAL A 252 11.85 -1.28 18.75
N VAL A 253 10.62 -1.65 19.12
CA VAL A 253 10.17 -3.05 19.11
C VAL A 253 10.31 -3.65 17.70
N ILE A 254 9.87 -2.94 16.66
CA ILE A 254 10.00 -3.42 15.28
C ILE A 254 11.47 -3.61 14.89
N GLY A 255 12.33 -2.61 15.13
CA GLY A 255 13.75 -2.69 14.81
C GLY A 255 14.46 -3.84 15.53
N VAL A 256 14.25 -3.97 16.85
CA VAL A 256 14.83 -5.07 17.64
C VAL A 256 14.33 -6.43 17.14
N ARG A 257 13.04 -6.55 16.82
CA ARG A 257 12.47 -7.81 16.32
C ARG A 257 13.07 -8.23 14.98
N PHE A 258 13.29 -7.29 14.06
CA PHE A 258 13.94 -7.59 12.77
C PHE A 258 15.38 -8.07 12.95
N LEU A 259 16.10 -7.60 13.98
CA LEU A 259 17.46 -8.04 14.27
C LEU A 259 17.51 -9.40 14.98
N LEU A 260 16.61 -9.66 15.93
CA LEU A 260 16.62 -10.87 16.76
C LEU A 260 16.00 -12.09 16.08
N PHE A 261 14.90 -11.93 15.34
CA PHE A 261 14.18 -13.04 14.73
C PHE A 261 14.56 -13.19 13.27
N ARG A 262 14.67 -14.44 12.79
CA ARG A 262 15.13 -14.76 11.42
C ARG A 262 14.26 -15.79 10.69
N ASP A 263 13.11 -16.10 11.24
CA ASP A 263 12.14 -17.04 10.71
C ASP A 263 10.94 -16.31 10.12
N ALA A 264 10.39 -16.88 9.06
CA ALA A 264 9.26 -16.32 8.33
C ALA A 264 8.03 -16.08 9.22
N LEU A 265 7.76 -16.95 10.21
CA LEU A 265 6.59 -16.81 11.10
C LEU A 265 6.68 -15.56 11.98
N ARG A 266 7.82 -15.34 12.65
CA ARG A 266 8.04 -14.13 13.46
C ARG A 266 8.22 -12.89 12.59
N ASP A 267 8.80 -13.01 11.40
CA ASP A 267 8.88 -11.91 10.43
C ASP A 267 7.48 -11.48 9.96
N ARG A 268 6.53 -12.41 9.75
CA ARG A 268 5.13 -12.05 9.44
C ARG A 268 4.48 -11.21 10.55
N ARG A 269 4.71 -11.59 11.80
CA ARG A 269 4.20 -10.82 12.96
C ARG A 269 4.85 -9.44 13.04
N THR A 270 6.16 -9.36 12.83
CA THR A 270 6.88 -8.08 12.79
C THR A 270 6.42 -7.21 11.63
N LEU A 271 6.12 -7.79 10.46
CA LEU A 271 5.53 -7.07 9.33
C LEU A 271 4.14 -6.52 9.67
N SER A 272 3.30 -7.25 10.40
CA SER A 272 2.01 -6.71 10.86
C SER A 272 2.19 -5.49 11.78
N LEU A 273 3.15 -5.52 12.71
CA LEU A 273 3.49 -4.36 13.54
C LEU A 273 4.04 -3.19 12.70
N TYR A 274 4.90 -3.49 11.74
CA TYR A 274 5.41 -2.52 10.78
C TYR A 274 4.29 -1.85 9.99
N LYS A 275 3.27 -2.59 9.53
CA LYS A 275 2.11 -2.00 8.82
C LYS A 275 1.30 -1.07 9.72
N ILE A 276 1.13 -1.41 11.00
CA ILE A 276 0.48 -0.52 11.98
C ILE A 276 1.32 0.75 12.19
N TRP A 277 2.63 0.59 12.37
CA TRP A 277 3.56 1.72 12.47
C TRP A 277 3.51 2.61 11.23
N LEU A 278 3.43 2.01 10.03
CA LEU A 278 3.34 2.71 8.76
C LEU A 278 2.06 3.54 8.67
N ILE A 279 0.91 2.99 9.09
CA ILE A 279 -0.36 3.72 9.18
C ILE A 279 -0.20 4.96 10.06
N ILE A 280 0.32 4.78 11.28
CA ILE A 280 0.52 5.89 12.24
C ILE A 280 1.49 6.93 11.66
N ALA A 281 2.56 6.49 11.02
CA ALA A 281 3.55 7.36 10.39
C ALA A 281 2.99 8.16 9.20
N HIS A 282 1.97 7.63 8.50
CA HIS A 282 1.29 8.32 7.40
C HIS A 282 0.20 9.29 7.88
N MET A 283 -0.29 9.15 9.12
CA MET A 283 -1.27 10.07 9.74
C MET A 283 -0.66 11.45 10.09
N GLN A 284 0.25 11.96 9.28
CA GLN A 284 0.97 13.20 9.53
C GLN A 284 -0.03 14.35 9.68
N PRO A 285 0.13 15.23 10.68
CA PRO A 285 -0.70 16.42 10.77
C PRO A 285 -0.34 17.35 9.61
N ALA A 286 -1.12 17.31 8.53
CA ALA A 286 -1.17 18.41 7.58
C ALA A 286 -1.48 19.70 8.37
N GLY A 287 -0.60 20.69 8.32
CA GLY A 287 -0.88 22.02 8.88
C GLY A 287 -0.41 22.32 10.32
N ARG A 288 0.49 21.54 10.95
CA ARG A 288 1.30 22.08 12.06
C ARG A 288 2.74 22.18 11.61
N ARG A 289 3.27 23.41 11.59
CA ARG A 289 4.67 23.78 11.29
C ARG A 289 5.62 22.59 11.46
N ALA A 290 5.88 21.90 10.36
CA ALA A 290 7.04 21.03 10.28
C ALA A 290 8.24 21.97 10.36
N VAL A 291 8.86 22.04 11.54
CA VAL A 291 10.19 22.66 11.67
C VAL A 291 11.17 21.63 11.16
N ILE A 292 11.34 21.60 9.84
CA ILE A 292 12.53 21.06 9.16
C ILE A 292 12.90 22.07 8.09
#